data_AF-R7A0D1-F1
#
_entry.id   AF-R7A0D1-F1
#
_cell.length_a   1.000
_cell.length_b   1.000
_cell.length_c   1.000
_cell.angle_alpha   90.00
_cell.angle_beta   90.00
_cell.angle_gamma   90.00
#
_symmetry.space_group_name_H-M   'P 1'
#
loop_
_entity.id
_entity.type
_entity.pdbx_description
1 polymer ?
#
loop_
_entity_poly.entity_id
_entity_poly.type
_entity_poly.pdbx_seq_one_letter_code
_entity_poly.pdbx_strand_id
1 'polypeptide(L)' 'MEMTTKIGSMDENITIEKEGKDLRIAFDPKFLIDVLRVIDEEEVNLYLFNAKAPCFIRDDNSYIYLILPVNLIE' A
#
# COMPACT_ATOMS: atom_id res chain seq x y z
N MET A 1 3.08 7.46 -7.18
CA MET A 1 2.10 7.78 -6.10
C MET A 1 1.99 9.29 -6.04
N GLU A 2 0.88 9.86 -6.49
CA GLU A 2 0.70 11.31 -6.49
C GLU A 2 0.15 11.81 -5.14
N MET A 3 0.88 12.67 -4.44
CA MET A 3 0.44 13.33 -3.21
C MET A 3 0.53 14.85 -3.38
N THR A 4 -0.58 15.57 -3.19
CA THR A 4 -0.62 17.03 -3.32
C THR A 4 -0.99 17.68 -2.00
N THR A 5 -0.14 18.59 -1.54
CA THR A 5 -0.35 19.43 -0.36
C THR A 5 -0.32 20.90 -0.74
N LYS A 6 -0.60 21.81 0.21
CA LYS A 6 -0.45 23.26 0.00
C LYS A 6 1.00 23.68 -0.31
N ILE A 7 1.98 22.81 -0.06
CA ILE A 7 3.41 23.07 -0.22
C ILE A 7 3.90 22.61 -1.60
N GLY A 8 3.24 21.62 -2.21
CA GLY A 8 3.62 21.05 -3.51
C GLY A 8 3.06 19.65 -3.72
N SER A 9 3.48 19.00 -4.81
CA SER A 9 3.15 17.62 -5.12
C SER A 9 4.39 16.71 -5.22
N MET A 10 4.20 15.43 -4.96
CA MET A 10 5.21 14.37 -5.13
C MET A 10 4.63 13.26 -5.99
N ASP A 11 5.42 12.74 -6.93
CA ASP A 11 5.10 11.52 -7.67
C ASP A 11 6.34 10.64 -7.83
N GLU A 12 6.23 9.40 -7.38
CA GLU A 12 7.28 8.38 -7.46
C GLU A 12 6.77 7.10 -8.14
N ASN A 13 7.67 6.45 -8.87
CA ASN A 13 7.48 5.15 -9.48
C ASN A 13 8.45 4.14 -8.86
N ILE A 14 7.91 3.00 -8.42
CA ILE A 14 8.68 1.92 -7.80
C ILE A 14 8.47 0.67 -8.65
N THR A 15 9.56 -0.06 -8.93
CA THR A 15 9.49 -1.35 -9.62
C THR A 15 8.89 -2.40 -8.69
N ILE A 16 7.89 -3.14 -9.17
CA ILE A 16 7.22 -4.22 -8.44
C ILE A 16 7.08 -5.46 -9.32
N GLU A 17 7.02 -6.62 -8.70
CA GLU A 17 6.46 -7.82 -9.32
C GLU A 17 4.95 -7.86 -9.05
N LYS A 18 4.13 -7.96 -10.11
CA LYS A 18 2.66 -7.86 -9.99
C LYS A 18 1.98 -9.02 -10.66
N GLU A 19 1.19 -9.75 -9.90
CA GLU A 19 0.22 -10.71 -10.40
C GLU A 19 -1.21 -10.17 -10.33
N GLY A 20 -2.00 -10.43 -11.38
CA GLY A 20 -3.41 -10.02 -11.43
C GLY A 20 -3.66 -8.66 -12.09
N LYS A 21 -4.81 -8.06 -11.76
CA LYS A 21 -5.36 -6.88 -12.45
C LYS A 21 -4.72 -5.57 -11.97
N ASP A 22 -4.78 -4.55 -12.81
CA ASP A 22 -4.41 -3.19 -12.41
C ASP A 22 -5.40 -2.64 -11.39
N LEU A 23 -4.89 -1.90 -10.41
CA LEU A 23 -5.67 -1.35 -9.31
C LEU A 23 -5.13 0.03 -8.93
N ARG A 24 -6.04 1.01 -8.85
CA ARG A 24 -5.76 2.31 -8.22
C ARG A 24 -6.38 2.32 -6.83
N ILE A 25 -5.54 2.55 -5.82
CA ILE A 25 -5.91 2.52 -4.41
C ILE A 25 -5.09 3.54 -3.63
N ALA A 26 -5.65 4.09 -2.56
CA ALA A 26 -4.98 5.03 -1.68
C ALA A 26 -5.04 4.55 -0.24
N PHE A 27 -3.99 4.85 0.52
CA PHE A 27 -3.87 4.57 1.94
C PHE A 27 -3.44 5.84 2.67
N ASP A 28 -3.72 5.90 3.96
CA ASP A 28 -3.01 6.85 4.83
C ASP A 28 -1.54 6.40 4.90
N PRO A 29 -0.58 7.24 4.46
CA PRO A 29 0.83 6.87 4.43
C PRO A 29 1.36 6.50 5.82
N LYS A 30 0.78 7.02 6.90
CA LYS A 30 1.21 6.70 8.26
C LYS A 30 1.10 5.20 8.54
N PHE A 31 0.00 4.57 8.13
CA PHE A 31 -0.19 3.13 8.38
C PHE A 31 0.78 2.27 7.57
N LEU A 32 1.06 2.64 6.32
CA LEU A 32 2.06 1.94 5.51
C LEU A 32 3.46 2.06 6.12
N ILE A 33 3.86 3.27 6.52
CA ILE A 33 5.18 3.52 7.12
C ILE A 33 5.31 2.77 8.45
N ASP A 34 4.29 2.81 9.30
CA ASP A 34 4.33 2.13 10.61
C ASP A 34 4.50 0.61 10.45
N VAL A 35 3.88 0.00 9.42
CA VAL A 35 4.05 -1.41 9.11
C VAL A 35 5.43 -1.70 8.52
N LEU A 36 5.86 -0.94 7.51
CA LEU A 36 7.14 -1.19 6.83
C LEU A 36 8.35 -0.99 7.77
N ARG A 37 8.21 -0.18 8.82
CA ARG A 37 9.28 0.06 9.80
C ARG A 37 9.60 -1.13 10.71
N VAL A 38 8.71 -2.11 10.81
CA VAL A 38 8.84 -3.27 11.71
C VAL A 38 9.03 -4.59 10.94
N ILE A 39 9.10 -4.51 9.62
CA ILE A 39 9.43 -5.61 8.73
C ILE A 39 10.95 -5.57 8.54
N ASP A 40 11.62 -6.68 8.82
CA ASP A 40 13.08 -6.81 8.71
C ASP A 40 13.50 -7.38 7.34
N GLU A 41 12.55 -7.93 6.60
CA GLU A 41 12.73 -8.48 5.26
C GLU A 41 13.02 -7.41 4.20
N GLU A 42 13.82 -7.78 3.19
CA GLU A 42 14.18 -6.88 2.08
C GLU A 42 12.99 -6.62 1.13
N GLU A 43 12.08 -7.59 1.02
CA GLU A 43 10.91 -7.54 0.14
C GLU A 43 9.63 -7.83 0.93
N VAL A 44 8.52 -7.23 0.47
CA VAL A 44 7.19 -7.38 1.09
C VAL A 44 6.14 -7.73 0.06
N ASN A 45 5.25 -8.67 0.42
CA ASN A 45 4.12 -9.05 -0.41
C ASN A 45 2.86 -8.29 0.01
N LEU A 46 2.26 -7.57 -0.94
CA LEU A 46 0.99 -6.87 -0.77
C LEU A 46 -0.12 -7.64 -1.48
N TYR A 47 -1.12 -8.09 -0.72
CA TYR A 47 -2.31 -8.73 -1.26
C TYR A 47 -3.47 -7.75 -1.32
N LEU A 48 -3.91 -7.47 -2.54
CA LEU A 48 -4.93 -6.47 -2.86
C LEU A 48 -6.08 -7.13 -3.61
N PHE A 49 -7.32 -6.81 -3.21
CA PHE A 49 -8.52 -7.35 -3.85
C PHE A 49 -9.27 -6.31 -4.69
N ASN A 50 -9.63 -5.17 -4.10
CA ASN A 50 -10.22 -4.02 -4.79
C ASN A 50 -9.98 -2.74 -3.98
N ALA A 51 -10.37 -1.59 -4.53
CA ALA A 51 -10.10 -0.27 -3.95
C ALA A 51 -10.79 0.00 -2.60
N LYS A 52 -11.75 -0.83 -2.18
CA LYS A 52 -12.52 -0.70 -0.92
C LYS A 52 -12.22 -1.82 0.08
N ALA A 53 -11.54 -2.87 -0.37
CA ALA A 53 -11.20 -4.02 0.46
C ALA A 53 -9.91 -3.76 1.24
N PRO A 54 -9.73 -4.39 2.41
CA PRO A 54 -8.46 -4.32 3.13
C PRO A 54 -7.29 -4.80 2.28
N CYS A 55 -6.13 -4.15 2.47
CA CYS A 55 -4.84 -4.63 2.02
C CYS A 55 -4.22 -5.50 3.10
N PHE A 56 -3.61 -6.61 2.70
CA PHE A 56 -2.87 -7.49 3.61
C PHE A 56 -1.39 -7.46 3.26
N ILE A 57 -0.55 -7.26 4.28
CA ILE A 57 0.91 -7.34 4.15
C ILE A 57 1.34 -8.56 5.00
N ARG A 58 1.88 -9.59 4.34
CA ARG A 58 2.15 -10.87 5.00
C ARG A 58 3.18 -11.76 4.30
N ASP A 59 3.62 -12.79 5.01
CA ASP A 59 4.33 -13.94 4.47
C ASP A 59 3.38 -15.13 4.18
N ASP A 60 3.93 -16.23 3.67
CA ASP A 60 3.18 -17.43 3.31
C ASP A 60 2.54 -18.17 4.51
N ASN A 61 2.96 -17.85 5.75
CA ASN A 61 2.63 -18.64 6.93
C ASN A 61 1.62 -17.98 7.87
N SER A 62 1.37 -16.67 7.80
CA SER A 62 0.38 -15.99 8.65
C SER A 62 0.00 -14.59 8.16
N TYR A 63 -1.18 -14.05 8.50
CA TYR A 63 -1.50 -12.63 8.23
C TYR A 63 -0.88 -11.74 9.30
N ILE A 64 0.08 -10.89 8.92
CA ILE A 64 0.84 -10.06 9.87
C ILE A 64 0.21 -8.67 10.01
N TYR A 65 -0.18 -8.03 8.90
CA TYR A 65 -0.79 -6.70 8.93
C TYR A 65 -1.99 -6.56 7.98
N LEU A 66 -2.97 -5.76 8.43
CA LEU A 66 -4.16 -5.39 7.66
C LEU A 66 -4.32 -3.88 7.69
N ILE A 67 -4.43 -3.25 6.51
CA ILE A 67 -4.63 -1.80 6.37
C ILE A 67 -5.89 -1.54 5.54
N LEU A 68 -6.77 -0.68 6.04
CA LEU A 68 -7.95 -0.24 5.30
C LEU A 68 -7.60 0.90 4.34
N PRO A 69 -8.05 0.85 3.08
CA PRO A 69 -7.85 1.95 2.15
C PRO A 69 -8.67 3.18 2.53
N VAL A 70 -8.20 4.34 2.09
CA VAL A 70 -8.99 5.58 2.14
C VAL A 70 -9.76 5.74 0.84
N ASN A 71 -10.92 6.40 0.92
CA ASN A 71 -11.68 6.71 -0.28
C ASN A 71 -10.91 7.75 -1.11
N LEU A 72 -10.63 7.40 -2.36
CA LEU A 72 -10.30 8.39 -3.38
C LEU A 72 -11.54 9.25 -3.59
N ILE A 73 -11.48 10.51 -3.17
CA ILE A 73 -12.49 11.50 -3.55
C ILE A 73 -12.13 11.87 -4.99
N GLU A 74 -12.96 11.45 -5.94
CA GLU A 74 -12.90 11.94 -7.33
C GLU A 74 -13.32 13.40 -7.42
#